data_AF-A0A258JMA2-F1
#
_entry.id   AF-A0A258JMA2-F1
#
_cell.length_a   1.000
_cell.length_b   1.000
_cell.length_c   1.000
_cell.angle_alpha   90.00
_cell.angle_beta   90.00
_cell.angle_gamma   90.00
#
_symmetry.space_group_name_H-M   'P 1'
#
loop_
_entity.id
_entity.type
_entity.pdbx_description
1 polymer ?
#
loop_
_entity_poly.entity_id
_entity_poly.type
_entity_poly.pdbx_seq_one_letter_code
_entity_poly.pdbx_strand_id
1 'polypeptide(L)' 'MKQISILGCGWLGLPLAKSLLKEGFLVKGSTTSVEKLTYLESIGIQSFVLALETNAAPEALANFLDGSQTL' A
#
# COMPACT_ATOMS: atom_id res chain seq x y z
N MET A 1 0.01 -1.73 -17.00
CA MET A 1 0.56 -0.72 -16.06
C MET A 1 1.18 -1.48 -14.91
N LYS A 2 2.37 -1.12 -14.43
CA LYS A 2 3.03 -1.85 -13.33
C LYS A 2 2.46 -1.40 -11.98
N GLN A 3 2.27 -2.35 -11.07
CA GLN A 3 1.74 -2.10 -9.73
C GLN A 3 2.81 -2.39 -8.67
N ILE A 4 2.87 -1.55 -7.64
CA ILE A 4 3.83 -1.67 -6.54
C ILE A 4 3.06 -1.64 -5.21
N SER A 5 3.37 -2.57 -4.33
CA SER A 5 2.83 -2.64 -2.96
C SER A 5 3.84 -2.09 -1.95
N ILE A 6 3.43 -1.08 -1.19
CA ILE A 6 4.24 -0.46 -0.13
C ILE A 6 3.70 -0.91 1.23
N LEU A 7 4.44 -1.80 1.88
CA LEU A 7 4.12 -2.29 3.21
C LEU A 7 4.52 -1.23 4.23
N GLY A 8 3.54 -0.53 4.81
CA GLY A 8 3.77 0.61 5.71
C GLY A 8 3.92 1.94 4.98
N CYS A 9 2.80 2.52 4.54
CA CYS A 9 2.68 3.82 3.88
C CYS A 9 2.72 4.99 4.90
N GLY A 10 3.72 4.99 5.76
CA GLY A 10 3.98 6.02 6.78
C GLY A 10 4.92 7.12 6.29
N TRP A 11 5.85 7.58 7.13
CA TRP A 11 6.80 8.65 6.82
C TRP A 11 7.52 8.40 5.48
N LEU A 12 8.17 7.25 5.29
CA LEU A 12 8.90 6.97 4.05
C LEU A 12 8.00 6.45 2.92
N GLY A 13 7.03 5.60 3.27
CA GLY A 13 6.16 4.97 2.27
C GLY A 13 5.27 5.98 1.53
N LEU A 14 4.81 7.04 2.20
CA LEU A 14 3.98 8.08 1.60
C LEU A 14 4.66 8.92 0.50
N PRO A 15 5.85 9.53 0.72
CA PRO A 15 6.56 10.25 -0.34
C PRO A 15 6.99 9.29 -1.47
N LEU A 16 7.35 8.04 -1.16
CA LEU A 16 7.63 7.03 -2.17
C LEU A 16 6.39 6.74 -3.04
N ALA A 17 5.24 6.49 -2.42
CA ALA A 17 3.98 6.28 -3.12
C ALA A 17 3.65 7.44 -4.07
N LYS A 18 3.82 8.68 -3.60
CA LYS A 18 3.62 9.88 -4.42
C LYS A 18 4.59 9.97 -5.60
N SER A 19 5.84 9.55 -5.44
CA SER A 19 6.80 9.50 -6.57
C SER A 19 6.38 8.46 -7.60
N LEU A 20 6.05 7.25 -7.16
CA LEU A 20 5.65 6.16 -8.05
C LEU A 20 4.35 6.47 -8.81
N LEU A 21 3.37 7.11 -8.16
CA LEU A 21 2.17 7.58 -8.83
C LEU A 21 2.50 8.60 -9.94
N LYS A 22 3.43 9.53 -9.69
CA LYS A 22 3.89 10.50 -10.72
C LYS A 22 4.61 9.83 -11.89
N GLU A 23 5.30 8.72 -11.64
CA GLU A 23 5.95 7.90 -12.66
C GLU A 23 4.97 6.99 -13.42
N GLY A 24 3.68 7.00 -13.07
CA GLY A 24 2.63 6.26 -13.75
C GLY A 24 2.44 4.82 -13.26
N PHE A 25 2.96 4.48 -12.08
CA PHE A 25 2.70 3.20 -11.43
C PHE A 25 1.34 3.21 -10.71
N LEU A 26 0.72 2.05 -10.62
CA LEU A 26 -0.36 1.80 -9.66
C LEU A 26 0.26 1.51 -8.29
N VAL A 27 -0.27 2.11 -7.23
CA VAL A 27 0.29 1.93 -5.89
C VAL A 27 -0.76 1.38 -4.92
N LYS A 28 -0.45 0.23 -4.32
CA LYS A 28 -1.12 -0.28 -3.12
C LYS A 28 -0.29 0.14 -1.90
N GLY A 29 -0.93 0.68 -0.86
CA GLY A 29 -0.25 1.11 0.37
C GLY A 29 -0.93 0.54 1.60
N SER A 30 -0.17 -0.09 2.50
CA SER A 30 -0.73 -0.58 3.76
C SER A 30 -0.49 0.38 4.93
N THR A 31 -1.34 0.31 5.94
CA THR A 31 -1.23 1.03 7.21
C THR A 31 -1.79 0.15 8.34
N THR A 32 -1.39 0.39 9.58
CA THR A 32 -2.04 -0.24 10.75
C THR A 32 -3.21 0.60 11.29
N SER A 33 -3.28 1.86 10.88
CA SER A 33 -4.29 2.85 11.27
C SER A 33 -5.42 2.92 10.24
N VAL A 34 -6.65 2.60 10.63
CA VAL A 34 -7.86 2.70 9.79
C VAL A 34 -8.15 4.15 9.41
N GLU A 35 -7.87 5.08 10.30
CA GLU A 35 -8.08 6.53 10.11
C GLU A 35 -7.26 7.12 8.96
N LYS A 36 -6.23 6.42 8.48
CA LYS A 36 -5.37 6.88 7.36
C LYS A 36 -5.89 6.44 5.98
N LEU A 37 -6.86 5.53 5.90
CA LEU A 37 -7.33 4.98 4.63
C LEU A 37 -7.88 6.05 3.70
N THR A 38 -8.81 6.87 4.19
CA THR A 38 -9.43 7.96 3.42
C THR A 38 -8.39 8.95 2.89
N TYR A 39 -7.37 9.26 3.69
CA TYR A 39 -6.28 10.13 3.25
C TYR A 39 -5.48 9.49 2.09
N LEU A 40 -5.08 8.23 2.23
CA LEU A 40 -4.32 7.51 1.21
C LEU A 40 -5.12 7.37 -0.10
N GLU A 41 -6.41 7.05 0.00
CA GLU A 41 -7.30 6.93 -1.16
C GLU A 41 -7.50 8.27 -1.87
N SER A 42 -7.63 9.37 -1.12
CA SER A 42 -7.79 10.72 -1.68
C SER A 42 -6.61 11.17 -2.56
N ILE A 43 -5.43 10.57 -2.38
CA ILE A 43 -4.24 10.85 -3.18
C ILE A 43 -3.94 9.77 -4.23
N GLY A 44 -4.89 8.86 -4.48
CA GLY A 44 -4.81 7.83 -5.53
C GLY A 44 -4.08 6.55 -5.12
N ILE A 45 -3.84 6.33 -3.82
CA ILE A 45 -3.25 5.08 -3.31
C ILE A 45 -4.38 4.12 -2.96
N GLN A 46 -4.33 2.90 -3.49
CA GLN A 46 -5.22 1.83 -3.04
C GLN A 46 -4.81 1.40 -1.63
N SER A 47 -5.66 1.67 -0.64
CA SER A 47 -5.29 1.55 0.77
C SER A 47 -5.65 0.19 1.37
N PHE A 48 -4.80 -0.33 2.27
CA PHE A 48 -5.01 -1.59 2.99
C PHE A 48 -4.72 -1.41 4.48
N VAL A 49 -5.54 -2.02 5.35
CA VAL A 49 -5.18 -2.16 6.77
C VAL A 49 -4.47 -3.49 6.95
N LEU A 50 -3.20 -3.45 7.35
CA LEU A 50 -2.41 -4.66 7.54
C LEU A 50 -1.43 -4.50 8.70
N ALA A 51 -1.51 -5.43 9.65
CA ALA A 51 -0.55 -5.58 10.74
C ALA A 51 0.21 -6.90 10.55
N LEU A 52 1.54 -6.84 10.63
CA LEU A 52 2.40 -8.01 10.54
C LEU A 52 2.50 -8.65 11.92
N GLU A 53 1.48 -9.40 12.29
CA GLU A 53 1.42 -10.16 13.53
C GLU A 53 1.52 -11.65 13.22
N THR A 54 1.87 -12.46 14.23
CA THR A 54 2.02 -13.92 14.08
C THR A 54 0.76 -14.60 13.54
N ASN A 55 -0.41 -13.99 13.71
CA ASN A 55 -1.72 -14.45 13.23
C ASN A 55 -2.29 -13.59 12.09
N ALA A 56 -1.47 -12.78 11.40
CA ALA A 56 -1.95 -11.99 10.27
C ALA A 56 -2.64 -12.89 9.25
N ALA A 57 -3.87 -12.51 8.86
CA ALA A 57 -4.67 -13.27 7.91
C ALA A 57 -3.89 -13.41 6.58
N PRO A 58 -3.47 -14.63 6.19
CA PRO A 58 -2.66 -14.83 4.98
C PRO A 58 -3.34 -14.29 3.72
N GLU A 59 -4.67 -14.31 3.69
CA GLU A 59 -5.48 -13.78 2.60
C GLU A 59 -5.36 -12.25 2.44
N ALA A 60 -5.34 -11.50 3.54
CA ALA A 60 -5.18 -10.04 3.48
C ALA A 60 -3.81 -9.66 2.90
N LEU A 61 -2.76 -10.40 3.29
CA LEU A 61 -1.43 -10.23 2.73
C LEU A 61 -1.38 -10.65 1.25
N ALA A 62 -2.02 -11.76 0.89
CA ALA A 62 -2.10 -12.21 -0.50
C ALA A 62 -2.80 -11.16 -1.39
N ASN A 63 -3.95 -10.65 -0.97
CA ASN A 63 -4.70 -9.61 -1.70
C ASN A 63 -3.90 -8.30 -1.83
N PHE A 64 -3.13 -7.95 -0.78
CA PHE A 64 -2.25 -6.78 -0.80
C PHE A 64 -1.10 -6.95 -1.81
N LEU A 65 -0.52 -8.14 -1.92
CA LEU A 65 0.59 -8.42 -2.84
C LEU A 65 0.15 -8.80 -4.27
N ASP A 66 -1.13 -9.14 -4.44
CA ASP A 66 -1.67 -9.58 -5.73
C ASP A 66 -1.40 -8.57 -6.85
N GLY A 67 -0.83 -9.06 -7.96
CA GLY A 67 -0.47 -8.26 -9.13
C GLY A 67 0.70 -7.29 -8.96
N SER A 68 1.34 -7.22 -7.78
CA SER A 68 2.45 -6.30 -7.54
C SER A 68 3.79 -6.89 -7.99
N GLN A 69 4.63 -6.02 -8.56
CA GLN A 69 6.01 -6.33 -8.92
C GLN A 69 6.98 -5.76 -7.89
N THR A 70 8.08 -6.45 -7.65
CA THR A 70 9.25 -5.90 -6.96
C THR A 70 10.02 -4.99 -7.91
N LEU A 71 10.47 -3.85 -7.39
CA LEU A 71 11.40 -2.93 -8.07
C LEU A 71 12.83 -3.48 -8.06
#